data_AF-A0A183ABM0-F1
#
_entry.id   AF-A0A183ABM0-F1
#
_cell.length_a   1.000
_cell.length_b   1.000
_cell.length_c   1.000
_cell.angle_alpha   90.00
_cell.angle_beta   90.00
_cell.angle_gamma   90.00
#
_symmetry.space_group_name_H-M   'P 1'
#
loop_
_entity.id
_entity.type
_entity.pdbx_description
1 polymer ?
#
loop_
_entity_poly.entity_id
_entity_poly.type
_entity_poly.pdbx_seq_one_letter_code
_entity_poly.pdbx_strand_id
1 'polypeptide(L)'
;MTKDLLQVLRQNNELPADVEAQQHPGQPFDLPDPDGGMDEFFGEVEWIRESVDRIQGLVSQVRTKHSELLSAPQQNERTKQELEELTNSIKLLASQVRMKIKNLESVIAEQEAADPGSAVARVRRTQHTTITRRFLDVMSKYNKTQTEYRDACKAQMKMKLEVAERPVTDEELDEMLKSDNPQIFTQGILMDTQQARQNVADIEARHEDIMKLERSIRELYDLFNDLANLVETQGEMIDRIEYNVANTKDHVENAKIAVTQAVVYQKKSRKVNK
;
A
#
# COMPACT_ATOMS: atom_id res chain seq x y z
N MET A 1 -22.59 -27.53 8.26
CA MET A 1 -23.13 -26.88 9.47
C MET A 1 -22.29 -27.31 10.65
N THR A 2 -21.38 -26.44 11.06
CA THR A 2 -20.45 -26.59 12.18
C THR A 2 -21.25 -26.69 13.47
N LYS A 3 -21.29 -27.89 14.06
CA LYS A 3 -21.91 -28.09 15.38
C LYS A 3 -21.12 -27.26 16.39
N ASP A 4 -21.82 -26.37 17.07
CA ASP A 4 -21.29 -25.55 18.15
C ASP A 4 -20.64 -26.44 19.21
N LEU A 5 -19.31 -26.36 19.31
CA LEU A 5 -18.49 -27.22 20.18
C LEU A 5 -18.89 -27.04 21.66
N LEU A 6 -19.39 -25.85 22.02
CA LEU A 6 -19.91 -25.51 23.34
C LEU A 6 -21.21 -26.25 23.68
N GLN A 7 -21.99 -26.63 22.68
CA GLN A 7 -23.24 -27.37 22.87
C GLN A 7 -22.97 -28.87 23.04
N VAL A 8 -21.97 -29.39 22.32
CA VAL A 8 -21.51 -30.79 22.46
C VAL A 8 -20.90 -31.05 23.83
N LEU A 9 -20.12 -30.10 24.36
CA LEU A 9 -19.51 -30.22 25.69
C LEU A 9 -20.52 -30.13 26.84
N ARG A 10 -21.65 -29.42 26.64
CA ARG A 10 -22.75 -29.37 27.62
C ARG A 10 -23.58 -30.66 27.68
N GLN A 11 -23.75 -31.36 26.54
CA GLN A 11 -24.50 -32.62 26.50
C GLN A 11 -23.80 -33.80 27.19
N ASN A 12 -22.47 -33.75 27.31
CA ASN A 12 -21.68 -34.83 27.94
C ASN A 12 -21.52 -34.70 29.47
N ASN A 13 -22.26 -33.78 30.11
CA ASN A 13 -22.32 -33.60 31.56
C ASN A 13 -20.94 -33.40 32.23
N GLU A 14 -20.01 -32.69 31.56
CA GLU A 14 -18.66 -32.41 32.07
C GLU A 14 -18.48 -31.01 32.69
N LEU A 15 -19.55 -30.24 32.87
CA LEU A 15 -19.53 -28.95 33.58
C LEU A 15 -20.35 -29.06 34.87
N PRO A 16 -19.76 -28.81 36.07
CA PRO A 16 -20.55 -28.72 37.29
C PRO A 16 -21.44 -27.48 37.24
N ALA A 17 -22.71 -27.66 37.62
CA ALA A 17 -23.58 -26.55 38.01
C ALA A 17 -23.00 -25.89 39.27
N ASP A 18 -22.99 -24.56 39.25
CA ASP A 18 -22.78 -23.64 40.37
C ASP A 18 -21.45 -23.79 41.12
N VAL A 19 -20.46 -23.02 40.68
CA VAL A 19 -19.28 -22.69 41.49
C VAL A 19 -19.63 -21.42 42.28
N GLU A 20 -20.03 -21.57 43.55
CA GLU A 20 -20.06 -20.45 44.48
C GLU A 20 -18.64 -19.90 44.62
N ALA A 21 -18.45 -18.66 44.18
CA ALA A 21 -17.18 -17.95 44.27
C ALA A 21 -16.86 -17.66 45.74
N GLN A 22 -15.89 -18.37 46.31
CA GLN A 22 -15.26 -17.96 47.56
C GLN A 22 -14.46 -16.68 47.31
N GLN A 23 -14.94 -15.57 47.87
CA GLN A 23 -14.31 -14.26 47.80
C GLN A 23 -13.07 -14.21 48.71
N HIS A 24 -11.89 -14.16 48.10
CA HIS A 24 -10.69 -13.66 48.77
C HIS A 24 -10.61 -12.13 48.57
N PRO A 25 -10.36 -11.33 49.62
CA PRO A 25 -10.19 -9.88 49.47
C PRO A 25 -8.74 -9.61 49.04
N GLY A 26 -8.53 -9.44 47.73
CA GLY A 26 -7.28 -8.98 47.13
C GLY A 26 -7.60 -7.86 46.14
N GLN A 27 -6.71 -6.87 46.08
CA GLN A 27 -6.78 -5.59 45.34
C GLN A 27 -7.54 -5.62 44.00
N PRO A 28 -8.19 -4.50 43.60
CA PRO A 28 -8.77 -4.39 42.26
C PRO A 28 -7.69 -4.70 41.23
N PHE A 29 -7.91 -5.78 40.49
CA PHE A 29 -7.11 -6.13 39.34
C PHE A 29 -7.46 -5.08 38.28
N ASP A 30 -6.62 -4.05 38.15
CA ASP A 30 -6.67 -3.16 36.99
C ASP A 30 -6.38 -4.04 35.78
N LEU A 31 -7.46 -4.49 35.13
CA LEU A 31 -7.40 -5.17 33.86
C LEU A 31 -6.71 -4.20 32.89
N PRO A 32 -5.53 -4.52 32.36
CA PRO A 32 -4.98 -3.80 31.22
C PRO A 32 -6.06 -3.79 30.15
N ASP A 33 -6.22 -2.67 29.46
CA ASP A 33 -7.20 -2.50 28.39
C ASP A 33 -7.19 -3.77 27.51
N PRO A 34 -8.27 -4.59 27.49
CA PRO A 34 -8.22 -5.98 27.06
C PRO A 34 -7.83 -6.16 25.59
N ASP A 35 -7.78 -5.07 24.83
CA ASP A 35 -7.49 -5.04 23.40
C ASP A 35 -6.13 -4.40 23.05
N GLY A 36 -5.36 -3.86 24.02
CA GLY A 36 -4.01 -3.33 23.75
C GLY A 36 -3.94 -2.24 22.67
N GLY A 37 -5.03 -1.50 22.46
CA GLY A 37 -5.18 -0.51 21.37
C GLY A 37 -5.26 -1.13 19.97
N MET A 38 -5.68 -2.39 19.84
CA MET A 38 -5.80 -3.07 18.54
C MET A 38 -6.95 -2.52 17.69
N ASP A 39 -8.06 -2.11 18.28
CA ASP A 39 -9.16 -1.46 17.56
C ASP A 39 -8.69 -0.19 16.81
N GLU A 40 -7.92 0.69 17.45
CA GLU A 40 -7.36 1.88 16.80
C GLU A 40 -6.39 1.50 15.67
N PHE A 41 -5.52 0.53 15.94
CA PHE A 41 -4.59 -0.01 14.95
C PHE A 41 -5.32 -0.55 13.72
N PHE A 42 -6.37 -1.35 13.90
CA PHE A 42 -7.15 -1.90 12.80
C PHE A 42 -7.93 -0.83 12.05
N GLY A 43 -8.42 0.20 12.73
CA GLY A 43 -9.02 1.38 12.09
C GLY A 43 -8.04 2.08 11.15
N GLU A 44 -6.80 2.28 11.59
CA GLU A 44 -5.73 2.88 10.78
C GLU A 44 -5.34 1.98 9.59
N VAL A 45 -5.21 0.67 9.82
CA VAL A 45 -4.93 -0.31 8.76
C VAL A 45 -6.04 -0.32 7.71
N GLU A 46 -7.30 -0.29 8.11
CA GLU A 46 -8.43 -0.30 7.19
C GLU A 46 -8.51 0.99 6.38
N TRP A 47 -8.31 2.15 7.03
CA TRP A 47 -8.21 3.42 6.33
C TRP A 47 -7.10 3.41 5.26
N ILE A 48 -5.93 2.83 5.59
CA ILE A 48 -4.83 2.69 4.62
C ILE A 48 -5.26 1.81 3.45
N ARG A 49 -5.90 0.66 3.72
CA ARG A 49 -6.37 -0.26 2.67
C ARG A 49 -7.36 0.40 1.73
N GLU A 50 -8.37 1.08 2.27
CA GLU A 50 -9.37 1.81 1.48
C GLU A 50 -8.73 2.93 0.65
N SER A 51 -7.76 3.65 1.24
CA SER A 51 -7.03 4.71 0.55
C SER A 51 -6.18 4.16 -0.60
N VAL A 52 -5.51 3.02 -0.40
CA VAL A 52 -4.75 2.32 -1.45
C VAL A 52 -5.68 1.85 -2.57
N ASP A 53 -6.87 1.33 -2.24
CA ASP A 53 -7.88 0.94 -3.23
C ASP A 53 -8.41 2.14 -4.03
N ARG A 54 -8.62 3.27 -3.34
CA ARG A 54 -8.98 4.52 -4.00
C ARG A 54 -7.88 5.00 -4.95
N ILE A 55 -6.61 4.96 -4.54
CA ILE A 55 -5.48 5.29 -5.41
C ILE A 55 -5.49 4.38 -6.64
N GLN A 56 -5.66 3.07 -6.47
CA GLN A 56 -5.73 2.12 -7.60
C GLN A 56 -6.85 2.48 -8.59
N GLY A 57 -8.02 2.90 -8.08
CA GLY A 57 -9.11 3.41 -8.90
C GLY A 57 -8.75 4.68 -9.67
N LEU A 58 -8.07 5.63 -9.02
CA LEU A 58 -7.59 6.86 -9.66
C LEU A 58 -6.54 6.58 -10.74
N VAL A 59 -5.59 5.68 -10.48
CA VAL A 59 -4.56 5.25 -11.45
C VAL A 59 -5.21 4.68 -12.70
N SER A 60 -6.27 3.89 -12.53
CA SER A 60 -7.04 3.33 -13.65
C SER A 60 -7.70 4.43 -14.50
N GLN A 61 -8.23 5.49 -13.85
CA GLN A 61 -8.81 6.64 -14.54
C GLN A 61 -7.73 7.46 -15.28
N VAL A 62 -6.56 7.68 -14.65
CA VAL A 62 -5.42 8.34 -15.28
C VAL A 62 -5.01 7.62 -16.57
N ARG A 63 -4.93 6.28 -16.54
CA ARG A 63 -4.64 5.49 -17.74
C ARG A 63 -5.65 5.72 -18.86
N THR A 64 -6.95 5.75 -18.55
CA THR A 64 -7.99 6.04 -19.54
C THR A 64 -7.83 7.45 -20.12
N LYS A 65 -7.58 8.45 -19.27
CA LYS A 65 -7.38 9.84 -19.70
C LYS A 65 -6.13 10.02 -20.55
N HIS A 66 -5.03 9.32 -20.23
CA HIS A 66 -3.85 9.25 -21.08
C HIS A 66 -4.18 8.68 -22.47
N SER A 67 -4.94 7.59 -22.54
CA SER A 67 -5.38 7.02 -23.82
C SER A 67 -6.25 7.98 -24.65
N GLU A 68 -7.14 8.73 -24.00
CA GLU A 68 -7.96 9.78 -24.64
C GLU A 68 -7.08 10.89 -25.22
N LEU A 69 -6.08 11.36 -24.45
CA LEU A 69 -5.15 12.41 -24.87
C LEU A 69 -4.21 11.97 -26.00
N LEU A 70 -3.82 10.70 -26.07
CA LEU A 70 -3.06 10.16 -27.20
C LEU A 70 -3.89 10.14 -28.50
N SER A 71 -5.20 9.94 -28.39
CA SER A 71 -6.11 9.79 -29.53
C SER A 71 -6.59 11.13 -30.09
N ALA A 72 -6.77 12.14 -29.23
CA ALA A 72 -7.27 13.47 -29.62
C ALA A 72 -6.54 14.60 -28.85
N PRO A 73 -5.33 15.01 -29.31
CA PRO A 73 -4.44 15.91 -28.54
C PRO A 73 -4.95 17.36 -28.44
N GLN A 74 -5.60 17.87 -29.49
CA GLN A 74 -5.84 19.30 -29.71
C GLN A 74 -7.19 19.82 -29.18
N GLN A 75 -8.09 18.95 -28.69
CA GLN A 75 -9.48 19.33 -28.37
C GLN A 75 -9.91 19.05 -26.92
N ASN A 76 -8.99 18.64 -26.07
CA ASN A 76 -9.32 18.02 -24.79
C ASN A 76 -8.71 18.75 -23.59
N GLU A 77 -8.82 20.09 -23.57
CA GLU A 77 -8.39 20.91 -22.41
C GLU A 77 -9.09 20.46 -21.12
N ARG A 78 -10.36 20.08 -21.22
CA ARG A 78 -11.11 19.45 -20.13
C ARG A 78 -10.43 18.16 -19.63
N THR A 79 -10.00 17.28 -20.53
CA THR A 79 -9.32 16.03 -20.16
C THR A 79 -7.97 16.30 -19.49
N LYS A 80 -7.26 17.36 -19.90
CA LYS A 80 -6.01 17.79 -19.23
C LYS A 80 -6.28 18.27 -17.79
N GLN A 81 -7.33 19.07 -17.59
CA GLN A 81 -7.75 19.51 -16.26
C GLN A 81 -8.16 18.32 -15.37
N GLU A 82 -8.99 17.42 -15.90
CA GLU A 82 -9.40 16.19 -15.20
C GLU A 82 -8.17 15.32 -14.83
N LEU A 83 -7.18 15.21 -15.72
CA LEU A 83 -5.93 14.48 -15.46
C LEU A 83 -5.10 15.12 -14.34
N GLU A 84 -5.02 16.45 -14.31
CA GLU A 84 -4.31 17.19 -13.26
C GLU A 84 -5.01 17.02 -11.90
N GLU A 85 -6.33 17.06 -11.85
CA GLU A 85 -7.11 16.77 -10.63
C GLU A 85 -6.90 15.35 -10.11
N LEU A 86 -6.89 14.35 -11.01
CA LEU A 86 -6.61 12.96 -10.68
C LEU A 86 -5.19 12.80 -10.12
N THR A 87 -4.20 13.44 -10.75
CA THR A 87 -2.80 13.42 -10.34
C THR A 87 -2.62 14.04 -8.95
N ASN A 88 -3.23 15.19 -8.71
CA ASN A 88 -3.22 15.86 -7.41
C ASN A 88 -3.90 15.02 -6.32
N SER A 89 -5.01 14.35 -6.66
CA SER A 89 -5.71 13.44 -5.74
C SER A 89 -4.86 12.23 -5.36
N ILE A 90 -4.17 11.61 -6.34
CA ILE A 90 -3.23 10.52 -6.11
C ILE A 90 -2.10 10.99 -5.19
N LYS A 91 -1.50 12.14 -5.48
CA LYS A 91 -0.41 12.71 -4.68
C LYS A 91 -0.80 12.94 -3.22
N LEU A 92 -1.97 13.54 -2.99
CA LEU A 92 -2.46 13.82 -1.64
C LEU A 92 -2.70 12.52 -0.86
N LEU A 93 -3.42 11.56 -1.44
CA LEU A 93 -3.70 10.28 -0.80
C LEU A 93 -2.42 9.47 -0.57
N ALA A 94 -1.50 9.43 -1.52
CA ALA A 94 -0.22 8.74 -1.38
C ALA A 94 0.62 9.33 -0.25
N SER A 95 0.65 10.65 -0.09
CA SER A 95 1.32 11.33 1.02
C SER A 95 0.70 10.95 2.37
N GLN A 96 -0.63 10.94 2.48
CA GLN A 96 -1.32 10.56 3.71
C GLN A 96 -1.09 9.08 4.07
N VAL A 97 -1.20 8.17 3.10
CA VAL A 97 -0.91 6.74 3.27
C VAL A 97 0.53 6.54 3.72
N ARG A 98 1.49 7.20 3.07
CA ARG A 98 2.91 7.17 3.45
C ARG A 98 3.12 7.60 4.91
N MET A 99 2.52 8.71 5.34
CA MET A 99 2.66 9.20 6.72
C MET A 99 2.11 8.19 7.73
N LYS A 100 0.92 7.63 7.49
CA LYS A 100 0.34 6.63 8.40
C LYS A 100 1.15 5.33 8.45
N ILE A 101 1.65 4.84 7.30
CA ILE A 101 2.55 3.67 7.27
C ILE A 101 3.82 3.92 8.11
N LYS A 102 4.41 5.12 8.02
CA LYS A 102 5.58 5.48 8.85
C LYS A 102 5.23 5.56 10.34
N ASN A 103 4.10 6.15 10.69
CA ASN A 103 3.66 6.25 12.08
C ASN A 103 3.41 4.86 12.68
N LEU A 104 2.75 3.96 11.93
CA LEU A 104 2.53 2.58 12.36
C LEU A 104 3.86 1.85 12.60
N GLU A 105 4.87 2.04 11.75
CA GLU A 105 6.20 1.46 11.98
C GLU A 105 6.82 1.94 13.30
N SER A 106 6.73 3.25 13.60
CA SER A 106 7.26 3.80 14.87
C SER A 106 6.58 3.18 16.09
N VAL A 107 5.24 3.10 16.07
CA VAL A 107 4.45 2.51 17.16
C VAL A 107 4.78 1.03 17.36
N ILE A 108 4.96 0.28 16.26
CA ILE A 108 5.34 -1.13 16.31
C ILE A 108 6.75 -1.29 16.89
N ALA A 109 7.71 -0.46 16.46
CA ALA A 109 9.08 -0.52 16.95
C ALA A 109 9.19 -0.21 18.46
N GLU A 110 8.44 0.79 18.95
CA GLU A 110 8.36 1.11 20.38
C GLU A 110 7.75 -0.04 21.19
N GLN A 111 6.69 -0.66 20.67
CA GLN A 111 6.05 -1.80 21.33
C GLN A 111 6.97 -3.02 21.39
N GLU A 112 7.70 -3.32 20.32
CA GLU A 112 8.64 -4.44 20.30
C GLU A 112 9.86 -4.20 21.21
N ALA A 113 10.29 -2.95 21.38
CA ALA A 113 11.34 -2.62 22.34
C ALA A 113 10.88 -2.82 23.79
N ALA A 114 9.60 -2.56 24.08
CA ALA A 114 9.02 -2.72 25.41
C ALA A 114 8.66 -4.19 25.74
N ASP A 115 8.09 -4.94 24.79
CA ASP A 115 7.70 -6.34 24.95
C ASP A 115 8.16 -7.20 23.75
N PRO A 116 9.45 -7.60 23.73
CA PRO A 116 10.00 -8.42 22.66
C PRO A 116 9.30 -9.78 22.59
N GLY A 117 8.57 -10.03 21.51
CA GLY A 117 7.86 -11.30 21.30
C GLY A 117 6.37 -11.29 21.68
N SER A 118 5.79 -10.11 21.90
CA SER A 118 4.33 -9.96 22.04
C SER A 118 3.56 -10.52 20.83
N ALA A 119 2.48 -11.26 21.07
CA ALA A 119 1.59 -11.71 19.99
C ALA A 119 0.95 -10.51 19.26
N VAL A 120 0.63 -9.45 20.00
CA VAL A 120 0.06 -8.20 19.46
C VAL A 120 1.04 -7.52 18.51
N ALA A 121 2.31 -7.37 18.92
CA ALA A 121 3.36 -6.79 18.08
C ALA A 121 3.54 -7.57 16.76
N ARG A 122 3.53 -8.91 16.82
CA ARG A 122 3.59 -9.76 15.61
C ARG A 122 2.43 -9.53 14.65
N VAL A 123 1.20 -9.43 15.17
CA VAL A 123 0.02 -9.16 14.33
C VAL A 123 0.14 -7.79 13.67
N ARG A 124 0.51 -6.76 14.44
CA ARG A 124 0.68 -5.40 13.92
C ARG A 124 1.74 -5.32 12.84
N ARG A 125 2.90 -5.94 13.08
CA ARG A 125 3.99 -6.07 12.12
C ARG A 125 3.54 -6.74 10.81
N THR A 126 2.82 -7.86 10.91
CA THR A 126 2.29 -8.58 9.74
C THR A 126 1.35 -7.72 8.90
N GLN A 127 0.43 -7.00 9.56
CA GLN A 127 -0.50 -6.09 8.89
C GLN A 127 0.24 -4.94 8.21
N HIS A 128 1.18 -4.30 8.90
CA HIS A 128 2.03 -3.23 8.37
C HIS A 128 2.78 -3.66 7.12
N THR A 129 3.42 -4.83 7.12
CA THR A 129 4.12 -5.35 5.93
C THR A 129 3.16 -5.56 4.76
N THR A 130 1.99 -6.14 5.05
CA THR A 130 0.98 -6.45 4.02
C THR A 130 0.48 -5.19 3.34
N ILE A 131 0.10 -4.16 4.11
CA ILE A 131 -0.40 -2.90 3.55
C ILE A 131 0.70 -2.10 2.86
N THR A 132 1.94 -2.13 3.38
CA THR A 132 3.08 -1.44 2.77
C THR A 132 3.40 -2.01 1.40
N ARG A 133 3.43 -3.35 1.26
CA ARG A 133 3.62 -4.02 -0.05
C ARG A 133 2.51 -3.69 -1.02
N ARG A 134 1.24 -3.77 -0.58
CA ARG A 134 0.10 -3.42 -1.43
C ARG A 134 0.17 -1.99 -1.93
N PHE A 135 0.56 -1.05 -1.06
CA PHE A 135 0.75 0.35 -1.44
C PHE A 135 1.86 0.49 -2.49
N LEU A 136 3.02 -0.11 -2.28
CA LEU A 136 4.13 -0.10 -3.22
C LEU A 136 3.76 -0.70 -4.59
N ASP A 137 3.00 -1.80 -4.62
CA ASP A 137 2.52 -2.41 -5.85
C ASP A 137 1.62 -1.45 -6.65
N VAL A 138 0.71 -0.75 -5.97
CA VAL A 138 -0.18 0.25 -6.62
C VAL A 138 0.62 1.44 -7.13
N MET A 139 1.57 1.96 -6.35
CA MET A 139 2.41 3.08 -6.78
C MET A 139 3.38 2.68 -7.90
N SER A 140 3.83 1.44 -7.95
CA SER A 140 4.63 0.90 -9.07
C SER A 140 3.79 0.81 -10.36
N LYS A 141 2.53 0.37 -10.27
CA LYS A 141 1.59 0.43 -11.39
C LYS A 141 1.33 1.86 -11.87
N TYR A 142 1.23 2.82 -10.93
CA TYR A 142 1.10 4.23 -11.28
C TYR A 142 2.35 4.73 -12.02
N ASN A 143 3.56 4.47 -11.49
CA ASN A 143 4.82 4.82 -12.15
C ASN A 143 4.89 4.24 -13.56
N LYS A 144 4.56 2.95 -13.72
CA LYS A 144 4.52 2.28 -15.02
C LYS A 144 3.56 2.98 -15.99
N THR A 145 2.37 3.36 -15.52
CA THR A 145 1.38 4.11 -16.32
C THR A 145 1.92 5.46 -16.79
N GLN A 146 2.65 6.17 -15.92
CA GLN A 146 3.29 7.46 -16.25
C GLN A 146 4.41 7.28 -17.28
N THR A 147 5.28 6.28 -17.10
CA THR A 147 6.36 5.96 -18.05
C THR A 147 5.82 5.55 -19.42
N GLU A 148 4.81 4.68 -19.47
CA GLU A 148 4.17 4.27 -20.73
C GLU A 148 3.60 5.48 -21.50
N TYR A 149 2.95 6.42 -20.80
CA TYR A 149 2.44 7.64 -21.44
C TYR A 149 3.57 8.58 -21.88
N ARG A 150 4.64 8.74 -21.08
CA ARG A 150 5.83 9.50 -21.47
C ARG A 150 6.45 8.97 -22.76
N ASP A 151 6.63 7.65 -22.86
CA ASP A 151 7.22 7.01 -24.02
C ASP A 151 6.33 7.15 -25.26
N ALA A 152 5.00 7.06 -25.09
CA ALA A 152 4.05 7.32 -26.16
C ALA A 152 4.11 8.79 -26.64
N CYS A 153 4.22 9.76 -25.73
CA CYS A 153 4.42 11.17 -26.08
C CYS A 153 5.73 11.37 -26.86
N LYS A 154 6.83 10.76 -26.41
CA LYS A 154 8.13 10.81 -27.09
C LYS A 154 8.03 10.26 -28.52
N ALA A 155 7.38 9.10 -28.69
CA ALA A 155 7.17 8.49 -29.99
C ALA A 155 6.33 9.38 -30.94
N GLN A 156 5.27 10.03 -30.42
CA GLN A 156 4.49 10.99 -31.20
C GLN A 156 5.32 12.21 -31.61
N MET A 157 6.13 12.78 -30.72
CA MET A 157 7.02 13.91 -31.04
C MET A 157 8.02 13.55 -32.13
N LYS A 158 8.67 12.37 -32.03
CA LYS A 158 9.60 11.87 -33.04
C LYS A 158 8.93 11.77 -34.42
N MET A 159 7.77 11.12 -34.49
CA MET A 159 7.00 11.00 -35.74
C MET A 159 6.64 12.37 -36.32
N LYS A 160 6.29 13.36 -35.48
CA LYS A 160 5.94 14.72 -35.93
C LYS A 160 7.15 15.50 -36.43
N LEU A 161 8.32 15.32 -35.82
CA LEU A 161 9.59 15.89 -36.27
C LEU A 161 10.03 15.29 -37.62
N GLU A 162 9.88 13.98 -37.79
CA GLU A 162 10.14 13.31 -39.08
C GLU A 162 9.24 13.84 -40.21
N VAL A 163 7.94 14.04 -39.94
CA VAL A 163 7.00 14.65 -40.90
C VAL A 163 7.37 16.11 -41.22
N ALA A 164 8.00 16.82 -40.28
CA ALA A 164 8.50 18.18 -40.48
C ALA A 164 9.88 18.23 -41.16
N GLU A 165 10.32 17.12 -41.78
CA GLU A 165 11.60 16.98 -42.48
C GLU A 165 12.83 17.19 -41.57
N ARG A 166 12.66 16.98 -40.25
CA ARG A 166 13.73 17.00 -39.26
C ARG A 166 13.80 15.67 -38.52
N PRO A 167 14.37 14.61 -39.14
CA PRO A 167 14.56 13.34 -38.45
C PRO A 167 15.52 13.55 -37.27
N VAL A 168 15.18 12.96 -36.13
CA VAL A 168 16.00 12.97 -34.91
C VAL A 168 16.16 11.54 -34.41
N THR A 169 17.34 11.21 -33.89
CA THR A 169 17.54 9.93 -33.20
C THR A 169 16.85 9.93 -31.83
N ASP A 170 16.75 8.76 -31.21
CA ASP A 170 16.15 8.68 -29.86
C ASP A 170 17.03 9.37 -28.82
N GLU A 171 18.36 9.32 -29.00
CA GLU A 171 19.35 10.01 -28.17
C GLU A 171 19.26 11.52 -28.34
N GLU A 172 19.19 12.02 -29.58
CA GLU A 172 19.03 13.45 -29.85
C GLU A 172 17.71 13.96 -29.27
N LEU A 173 16.62 13.21 -29.41
CA LEU A 173 15.33 13.59 -28.83
C LEU A 173 15.38 13.63 -27.30
N ASP A 174 16.10 12.72 -26.65
CA ASP A 174 16.30 12.78 -25.20
C ASP A 174 17.15 13.98 -24.76
N GLU A 175 18.18 14.36 -25.52
CA GLU A 175 18.95 15.57 -25.26
C GLU A 175 18.08 16.83 -25.43
N MET A 176 17.21 16.85 -26.44
CA MET A 176 16.26 17.92 -26.66
C MET A 176 15.25 18.03 -25.52
N LEU A 177 14.74 16.91 -25.00
CA LEU A 177 13.83 16.89 -23.83
C LEU A 177 14.50 17.35 -22.53
N LYS A 178 15.82 17.17 -22.40
CA LYS A 178 16.60 17.67 -21.24
C LYS A 178 16.94 19.15 -21.35
N SER A 179 16.75 19.76 -22.52
CA SER A 179 17.05 21.16 -22.75
C SER A 179 15.99 22.07 -22.12
N ASP A 180 16.42 23.11 -21.40
CA ASP A 180 15.53 24.16 -20.89
C ASP A 180 15.03 25.12 -22.00
N ASN A 181 15.31 24.82 -23.27
CA ASN A 181 14.97 25.64 -24.43
C ASN A 181 13.87 24.96 -25.28
N PRO A 182 12.57 25.27 -25.07
CA PRO A 182 11.47 24.71 -25.86
C PRO A 182 11.60 24.94 -27.36
N GLN A 183 12.27 26.03 -27.76
CA GLN A 183 12.49 26.37 -29.16
C GLN A 183 13.43 25.38 -29.86
N ILE A 184 14.13 24.51 -29.12
CA ILE A 184 14.97 23.45 -29.70
C ILE A 184 14.15 22.51 -30.59
N PHE A 185 12.86 22.32 -30.30
CA PHE A 185 11.96 21.48 -31.09
C PHE A 185 11.49 22.15 -32.40
N THR A 186 11.43 23.47 -32.42
CA THR A 186 10.89 24.26 -33.52
C THR A 186 11.98 24.83 -34.43
N GLN A 187 13.24 24.77 -33.99
CA GLN A 187 14.39 25.25 -34.75
C GLN A 187 14.52 24.50 -36.08
N GLY A 188 14.50 25.25 -37.19
CA GLY A 188 14.62 24.70 -38.54
C GLY A 188 13.30 24.24 -39.18
N ILE A 189 12.17 24.31 -38.49
CA ILE A 189 10.85 23.99 -39.07
C ILE A 189 10.27 25.25 -39.74
N LEU A 190 10.07 25.18 -41.06
CA LEU A 190 9.37 26.24 -41.82
C LEU A 190 7.87 26.23 -41.48
N MET A 191 7.39 27.26 -40.80
CA MET A 191 5.98 27.44 -40.39
C MET A 191 5.06 27.98 -41.50
N ASP A 192 5.43 27.75 -42.76
CA ASP A 192 4.77 28.33 -43.93
C ASP A 192 3.43 27.63 -44.24
N THR A 193 3.26 26.39 -43.78
CA THR A 193 2.03 25.62 -43.94
C THR A 193 1.22 25.57 -42.64
N GLN A 194 -0.10 25.49 -42.75
CA GLN A 194 -0.98 25.25 -41.59
C GLN A 194 -0.60 23.94 -40.88
N GLN A 195 -0.18 22.91 -41.64
CA GLN A 195 0.26 21.63 -41.10
C GLN A 195 1.53 21.76 -40.25
N ALA A 196 2.52 22.55 -40.70
CA ALA A 196 3.75 22.76 -39.94
C ALA A 196 3.49 23.49 -38.61
N ARG A 197 2.62 24.52 -38.63
CA ARG A 197 2.18 25.21 -37.40
C ARG A 197 1.46 24.27 -36.44
N GLN A 198 0.62 23.40 -36.97
CA GLN A 198 -0.11 22.40 -36.19
C GLN A 198 0.84 21.37 -35.55
N ASN A 199 1.83 20.89 -36.31
CA ASN A 199 2.83 19.96 -35.80
C ASN A 199 3.67 20.59 -34.69
N VAL A 200 4.06 21.86 -34.82
CA VAL A 200 4.79 22.58 -33.77
C VAL A 200 3.94 22.70 -32.49
N ALA A 201 2.68 23.12 -32.60
CA ALA A 201 1.80 23.22 -31.44
C ALA A 201 1.59 21.87 -30.74
N ASP A 202 1.49 20.77 -31.52
CA ASP A 202 1.44 19.41 -30.96
C ASP A 202 2.72 19.06 -30.20
N ILE A 203 3.89 19.37 -30.77
CA ILE A 203 5.19 19.07 -30.15
C ILE A 203 5.37 19.85 -28.84
N GLU A 204 5.02 21.13 -28.82
CA GLU A 204 5.07 21.98 -27.61
C GLU A 204 4.14 21.44 -26.51
N ALA A 205 2.90 21.08 -26.86
CA ALA A 205 1.95 20.50 -25.92
C ALA A 205 2.45 19.16 -25.34
N ARG A 206 3.09 18.31 -26.16
CA ARG A 206 3.67 17.04 -25.70
C ARG A 206 4.90 17.22 -24.82
N HIS A 207 5.72 18.22 -25.12
CA HIS A 207 6.84 18.59 -24.26
C HIS A 207 6.34 19.02 -22.87
N GLU A 208 5.30 19.86 -22.80
CA GLU A 208 4.69 20.26 -21.53
C GLU A 208 4.14 19.05 -20.75
N ASP A 209 3.45 18.14 -21.43
CA ASP A 209 2.97 16.89 -20.85
C ASP A 209 4.15 16.10 -20.24
N ILE A 210 5.23 15.86 -21.01
CA ILE A 210 6.43 15.13 -20.54
C ILE A 210 7.01 15.79 -19.28
N MET A 211 7.13 17.12 -19.26
CA MET A 211 7.66 17.84 -18.10
C MET A 211 6.80 17.66 -16.85
N LYS A 212 5.47 17.59 -17.00
CA LYS A 212 4.54 17.27 -15.88
C LYS A 212 4.75 15.83 -15.40
N LEU A 213 4.87 14.86 -16.32
CA LEU A 213 5.12 13.46 -15.98
C LEU A 213 6.44 13.29 -15.23
N GLU A 214 7.51 13.94 -15.69
CA GLU A 214 8.82 13.83 -15.03
C GLU A 214 8.81 14.37 -13.60
N ARG A 215 8.06 15.45 -13.33
CA ARG A 215 7.84 15.91 -11.96
C ARG A 215 7.11 14.86 -11.13
N SER A 216 6.04 14.27 -11.67
CA SER A 216 5.32 13.19 -10.98
C SER A 216 6.21 11.97 -10.72
N ILE A 217 7.05 11.56 -11.67
CA ILE A 217 7.96 10.40 -11.53
C ILE A 217 9.03 10.67 -10.47
N ARG A 218 9.59 11.89 -10.41
CA ARG A 218 10.55 12.26 -9.34
C ARG A 218 9.91 12.17 -7.95
N GLU A 219 8.67 12.64 -7.80
CA GLU A 219 7.95 12.52 -6.52
C GLU A 219 7.71 11.06 -6.11
N LEU A 220 7.49 10.16 -7.08
CA LEU A 220 7.39 8.72 -6.82
C LEU A 220 8.73 8.11 -6.41
N TYR A 221 9.84 8.59 -6.97
CA TYR A 221 11.18 8.14 -6.58
C TYR A 221 11.46 8.43 -5.10
N ASP A 222 11.11 9.64 -4.62
CA ASP A 222 11.24 9.99 -3.21
C ASP A 222 10.39 9.05 -2.33
N LEU A 223 9.14 8.79 -2.75
CA LEU A 223 8.27 7.83 -2.07
C LEU A 223 8.88 6.41 -2.01
N PHE A 224 9.47 5.93 -3.10
CA PHE A 224 10.09 4.60 -3.15
C PHE A 224 11.33 4.51 -2.27
N ASN A 225 12.21 5.51 -2.28
CA ASN A 225 13.38 5.52 -1.40
C ASN A 225 12.99 5.51 0.08
N ASP A 226 11.96 6.27 0.43
CA ASP A 226 11.45 6.34 1.79
C ASP A 226 10.90 5.00 2.32
N LEU A 227 10.36 4.17 1.41
CA LEU A 227 9.74 2.88 1.77
C LEU A 227 10.65 1.68 1.49
N ALA A 228 11.69 1.83 0.67
CA ALA A 228 12.67 0.78 0.40
C ALA A 228 13.35 0.32 1.69
N ASN A 229 13.76 1.26 2.55
CA ASN A 229 14.34 0.97 3.87
C ASN A 229 13.35 0.23 4.80
N LEU A 230 12.05 0.51 4.65
CA LEU A 230 11.00 -0.16 5.42
C LEU A 230 10.86 -1.62 4.97
N VAL A 231 10.90 -1.91 3.67
CA VAL A 231 10.68 -3.28 3.16
C VAL A 231 11.92 -4.16 3.29
N GLU A 232 13.13 -3.60 3.13
CA GLU A 232 14.38 -4.36 3.20
C GLU A 232 14.62 -4.94 4.62
N THR A 233 14.26 -4.19 5.66
CA THR A 233 14.32 -4.65 7.06
C THR A 233 13.26 -5.72 7.40
N GLN A 234 12.25 -5.91 6.55
CA GLN A 234 11.12 -6.81 6.79
C GLN A 234 11.25 -8.18 6.11
N GLY A 235 12.20 -8.36 5.18
CA GLY A 235 12.44 -9.63 4.47
C GLY A 235 12.78 -10.80 5.40
N GLU A 236 13.61 -10.57 6.42
CA GLU A 236 13.93 -11.60 7.44
C GLU A 236 12.79 -11.88 8.43
N MET A 237 11.80 -10.99 8.55
CA MET A 237 10.80 -11.07 9.61
C MET A 237 9.56 -11.89 9.23
N ILE A 238 9.21 -11.95 7.95
CA ILE A 238 8.13 -12.83 7.46
C ILE A 238 8.46 -14.30 7.69
N ASP A 239 9.70 -14.71 7.44
CA ASP A 239 10.16 -16.07 7.73
C ASP A 239 10.07 -16.37 9.24
N ARG A 240 10.32 -15.36 10.09
CA ARG A 240 10.10 -15.46 11.53
C ARG A 240 8.62 -15.51 11.92
N ILE A 241 7.69 -14.99 11.12
CA ILE A 241 6.25 -15.07 11.38
C ILE A 241 5.71 -16.46 11.07
N GLU A 242 6.07 -17.08 9.95
CA GLU A 242 5.74 -18.49 9.70
C GLU A 242 6.27 -19.39 10.82
N TYR A 243 7.51 -19.13 11.25
CA TYR A 243 8.13 -19.80 12.39
C TYR A 243 7.39 -19.55 13.72
N ASN A 244 6.96 -18.31 14.00
CA ASN A 244 6.28 -17.98 15.26
C ASN A 244 4.79 -18.38 15.28
N VAL A 245 4.11 -18.44 14.12
CA VAL A 245 2.77 -19.01 13.99
C VAL A 245 2.82 -20.52 14.21
N ALA A 246 3.85 -21.19 13.68
CA ALA A 246 4.13 -22.59 14.02
C ALA A 246 4.34 -22.77 15.53
N ASN A 247 5.16 -21.92 16.18
CA ASN A 247 5.33 -21.98 17.65
C ASN A 247 4.06 -21.64 18.43
N THR A 248 3.21 -20.72 17.93
CA THR A 248 1.94 -20.37 18.60
C THR A 248 0.96 -21.55 18.55
N LYS A 249 0.93 -22.30 17.44
CA LYS A 249 0.18 -23.56 17.33
C LYS A 249 0.67 -24.56 18.39
N ASP A 250 1.99 -24.70 18.55
CA ASP A 250 2.57 -25.60 19.55
C ASP A 250 2.24 -25.17 20.99
N HIS A 251 2.23 -23.87 21.28
CA HIS A 251 1.80 -23.34 22.59
C HIS A 251 0.31 -23.62 22.89
N VAL A 252 -0.57 -23.46 21.90
CA VAL A 252 -2.01 -23.77 22.04
C VAL A 252 -2.24 -25.27 22.24
N GLU A 253 -1.48 -26.11 21.53
CA GLU A 253 -1.55 -27.57 21.69
C GLU A 253 -1.08 -28.02 23.07
N ASN A 254 0.02 -27.44 23.57
CA ASN A 254 0.49 -27.66 24.93
C ASN A 254 -0.48 -27.13 25.99
N ALA A 255 -1.10 -25.96 25.77
CA ALA A 255 -2.12 -25.43 26.66
C ALA A 255 -3.36 -26.34 26.74
N LYS A 256 -3.79 -26.90 25.60
CA LYS A 256 -4.86 -27.90 25.54
C LYS A 256 -4.50 -29.15 26.36
N ILE A 257 -3.27 -29.63 26.28
CA ILE A 257 -2.78 -30.76 27.08
C ILE A 257 -2.81 -30.42 28.57
N ALA A 258 -2.31 -29.24 28.95
CA ALA A 258 -2.29 -28.78 30.34
C ALA A 258 -3.71 -28.65 30.93
N VAL A 259 -4.67 -28.10 30.17
CA VAL A 259 -6.08 -28.02 30.58
C VAL A 259 -6.69 -29.41 30.73
N THR A 260 -6.39 -30.33 29.81
CA THR A 260 -6.88 -31.72 29.90
C THR A 260 -6.34 -32.41 31.16
N GLN A 261 -5.08 -32.23 31.48
CA GLN A 261 -4.47 -32.76 32.70
C GLN A 261 -5.08 -32.11 33.95
N ALA A 262 -5.30 -30.79 33.95
CA ALA A 262 -5.95 -30.07 35.05
C ALA A 262 -7.37 -30.61 35.33
N VAL A 263 -8.16 -30.90 34.30
CA VAL A 263 -9.47 -31.55 34.43
C VAL A 263 -9.36 -32.94 35.05
N VAL A 264 -8.35 -33.74 34.66
CA VAL A 264 -8.10 -35.06 35.27
C VAL A 264 -7.71 -34.93 36.74
N TYR A 265 -6.84 -33.98 37.11
CA TYR A 265 -6.48 -33.71 38.49
C TYR A 265 -7.68 -33.24 39.31
N GLN A 266 -8.53 -32.36 38.77
CA GLN A 266 -9.77 -31.92 39.41
C GLN A 266 -10.71 -33.10 39.67
N LYS A 267 -10.91 -33.98 38.68
CA LYS A 267 -11.73 -35.20 38.82
C LYS A 267 -11.17 -36.15 39.88
N LYS A 268 -9.85 -36.32 39.97
CA LYS A 268 -9.19 -37.15 40.99
C LYS A 268 -9.30 -36.55 42.40
N SER A 269 -9.08 -35.24 42.55
CA SER A 269 -9.22 -34.54 43.83
C SER A 269 -10.65 -34.64 44.39
N ARG A 270 -11.67 -34.54 43.54
CA ARG A 270 -13.09 -34.73 43.93
C ARG A 270 -13.43 -36.15 44.37
N LYS A 271 -12.68 -37.17 43.94
CA LYS A 271 -12.86 -38.56 44.39
C LYS A 271 -12.24 -38.84 45.76
N VAL A 272 -11.26 -38.05 46.17
CA VAL A 272 -10.56 -38.21 47.47
C VAL A 272 -11.31 -37.49 48.60
N ASN A 273 -12.12 -36.47 48.27
CA ASN A 273 -12.97 -35.72 49.21
C ASN A 273 -14.39 -36.28 49.38
N LYS A 274 -14.61 -37.58 49.12
CA LYS A 274 -15.92 -38.24 49.29
C LYS A 274 -15.83 -39.44 50.20
#